data_AF-A0A1A2D3J9-F1
#
_entry.id   AF-A0A1A2D3J9-F1
#
_cell.length_a   1.000
_cell.length_b   1.000
_cell.length_c   1.000
_cell.angle_alpha   90.00
_cell.angle_beta   90.00
_cell.angle_gamma   90.00
#
_symmetry.space_group_name_H-M   'P 1'
#
loop_
_entity.id
_entity.type
_entity.pdbx_description
1 polymer ?
#
loop_
_entity_poly.entity_id
_entity_poly.type
_entity_poly.pdbx_seq_one_letter_code
_entity_poly.pdbx_strand_id
1 'polypeptide(L)'
;MDEMTSPMYRDVERGLRLALARRRGDDDVLPLLAAECETAEDVDRLILAQADALNHVLERGLEDPEKFLANWIANVRRLADDEENPPPCQSGDV
;
A
#
# COMPACT_ATOMS: atom_id res chain seq x y z
N MET A 1 -1.27 18.11 12.99
CA MET A 1 -1.24 16.70 12.56
C MET A 1 -0.27 16.68 11.41
N ASP A 2 0.92 16.12 11.61
CA ASP A 2 1.99 16.13 10.61
C ASP A 2 1.58 15.28 9.42
N GLU A 3 1.32 15.96 8.31
CA GLU A 3 1.03 15.37 7.00
C GLU A 3 2.22 14.53 6.50
N MET A 4 3.43 14.79 7.03
CA MET A 4 4.68 14.11 6.67
C MET A 4 4.75 12.61 7.05
N THR A 5 4.00 12.17 8.07
CA THR A 5 4.07 10.79 8.60
C THR A 5 2.98 9.84 8.10
N SER A 6 2.02 10.32 7.31
CA SER A 6 0.97 9.46 6.75
C SER A 6 1.51 8.65 5.57
N PRO A 7 1.18 7.34 5.45
CA PRO A 7 1.56 6.54 4.30
C PRO A 7 0.97 7.08 2.99
N MET A 8 1.80 7.14 1.94
CA MET A 8 1.33 7.43 0.58
C MET A 8 0.75 6.17 -0.07
N TYR A 9 0.07 6.30 -1.22
CA TYR A 9 -0.50 5.11 -1.91
C TYR A 9 0.56 4.06 -2.23
N ARG A 10 1.80 4.46 -2.58
CA ARG A 10 2.92 3.52 -2.80
C ARG A 10 3.31 2.78 -1.51
N ASP A 11 3.31 3.44 -0.37
CA ASP A 11 3.60 2.81 0.92
C ASP A 11 2.50 1.81 1.30
N VAL A 12 1.23 2.19 1.08
CA VAL A 12 0.07 1.32 1.26
C VAL A 12 0.17 0.10 0.34
N GLU A 13 0.50 0.29 -0.93
CA GLU A 13 0.68 -0.81 -1.88
C GLU A 13 1.74 -1.81 -1.39
N ARG A 14 2.90 -1.31 -0.95
CA ARG A 14 3.99 -2.14 -0.41
C ARG A 14 3.57 -2.87 0.87
N GLY A 15 2.91 -2.19 1.79
CA GLY A 15 2.37 -2.78 3.03
C GLY A 15 1.39 -3.92 2.75
N LEU A 16 0.52 -3.76 1.74
CA LEU A 16 -0.43 -4.79 1.30
C LEU A 16 0.26 -5.98 0.64
N ARG A 17 1.27 -5.75 -0.22
CA ARG A 17 2.07 -6.83 -0.82
C ARG A 17 2.76 -7.66 0.27
N LEU A 18 3.29 -7.02 1.29
CA LEU A 18 3.92 -7.68 2.43
C LEU A 18 2.92 -8.49 3.26
N ALA A 19 1.72 -7.96 3.51
CA ALA A 19 0.65 -8.70 4.18
C ALA A 19 0.23 -9.96 3.40
N LEU A 20 0.14 -9.85 2.07
CA LEU A 20 -0.18 -10.97 1.20
C LEU A 20 0.94 -12.03 1.17
N ALA A 21 2.20 -11.61 1.10
CA ALA A 21 3.36 -12.50 1.12
C ALA A 21 3.42 -13.29 2.44
N ARG A 22 3.28 -12.60 3.58
CA ARG A 22 3.18 -13.25 4.90
C ARG A 22 2.04 -14.25 4.98
N ARG A 23 0.88 -13.93 4.41
CA ARG A 23 -0.26 -14.85 4.38
C ARG A 23 0.06 -16.15 3.62
N ARG A 24 0.91 -16.06 2.59
CA ARG A 24 1.37 -17.19 1.77
C ARG A 24 2.57 -17.93 2.36
N GLY A 25 3.11 -17.48 3.49
CA GLY A 25 4.32 -18.03 4.10
C GLY A 25 5.62 -17.61 3.39
N ASP A 26 5.58 -16.51 2.64
CA ASP A 26 6.75 -15.93 1.98
C ASP A 26 7.29 -14.77 2.83
N ASP A 27 8.29 -15.08 3.67
CA ASP A 27 8.94 -14.12 4.55
C ASP A 27 10.11 -13.36 3.89
N ASP A 28 10.53 -13.79 2.68
CA ASP A 28 11.66 -13.20 1.95
C ASP A 28 11.28 -11.86 1.27
N VAL A 29 10.00 -11.52 1.26
CA VAL A 29 9.49 -10.25 0.72
C VAL A 29 9.85 -9.03 1.58
N LEU A 30 10.05 -9.19 2.89
CA LEU A 30 10.34 -8.07 3.78
C LEU A 30 11.68 -7.37 3.43
N PRO A 31 12.80 -8.09 3.25
CA PRO A 31 14.04 -7.49 2.76
C PRO A 31 13.92 -6.82 1.38
N LEU A 32 13.14 -7.40 0.47
CA LEU A 32 12.96 -6.86 -0.89
C LEU A 32 12.22 -5.52 -0.87
N LEU A 33 11.16 -5.41 -0.08
CA LEU A 33 10.41 -4.16 0.07
C LEU A 33 11.18 -3.12 0.88
N ALA A 34 11.93 -3.54 1.89
CA ALA A 34 12.80 -2.64 2.65
C ALA A 34 13.92 -2.04 1.77
N ALA A 35 14.40 -2.77 0.75
CA ALA A 35 15.37 -2.26 -0.21
C ALA A 35 14.78 -1.18 -1.15
N GLU A 36 13.45 -1.06 -1.25
CA GLU A 36 12.78 0.01 -2.00
C GLU A 36 12.58 1.30 -1.17
N CYS A 37 12.87 1.26 0.13
CA CYS A 37 12.82 2.43 1.01
C CYS A 37 14.16 3.17 0.95
N GLU A 38 14.14 4.45 0.57
CA GLU A 38 15.36 5.25 0.43
C GLU A 38 15.75 5.96 1.74
N THR A 39 14.75 6.18 2.61
CA THR A 39 14.90 6.93 3.86
C THR A 39 14.30 6.18 5.06
N ALA A 40 14.69 6.57 6.27
CA ALA A 40 14.06 6.06 7.49
C ALA A 40 12.56 6.38 7.56
N GLU A 41 12.15 7.51 6.99
CA GLU A 41 10.75 7.93 6.95
C GLU A 41 9.92 7.04 6.00
N ASP A 42 10.51 6.55 4.89
CA ASP A 42 9.87 5.56 4.01
C ASP A 42 9.64 4.23 4.75
N VAL A 43 10.59 3.84 5.60
CA VAL A 43 10.45 2.64 6.44
C VAL A 43 9.32 2.82 7.44
N ASP A 44 9.22 3.98 8.10
CA ASP A 44 8.14 4.27 9.04
C ASP A 44 6.76 4.25 8.34
N ARG A 45 6.65 4.85 7.15
CA ARG A 45 5.43 4.81 6.33
C ARG A 45 5.07 3.38 5.91
N LEU A 46 6.05 2.56 5.53
CA LEU A 46 5.85 1.15 5.20
C LEU A 46 5.33 0.33 6.39
N ILE A 47 5.89 0.55 7.58
CA ILE A 47 5.46 -0.12 8.82
C ILE A 47 4.01 0.24 9.15
N LEU A 48 3.66 1.53 9.06
CA LEU A 48 2.29 2.00 9.29
C LEU A 48 1.29 1.41 8.29
N ALA A 49 1.65 1.42 7.00
CA ALA A 49 0.85 0.80 5.94
C ALA A 49 0.63 -0.71 6.18
N GLN A 50 1.67 -1.43 6.59
CA GLN A 50 1.57 -2.84 6.91
C GLN A 50 0.63 -3.08 8.11
N ALA A 51 0.77 -2.30 9.18
CA ALA A 51 -0.04 -2.44 10.38
C ALA A 51 -1.53 -2.24 10.06
N ASP A 52 -1.84 -1.22 9.26
CA ASP A 52 -3.22 -0.95 8.83
C ASP A 52 -3.81 -2.08 7.97
N ALA A 53 -3.02 -2.59 7.02
CA ALA A 53 -3.41 -3.75 6.20
C ALA A 53 -3.71 -4.99 7.05
N LEU A 54 -2.87 -5.29 8.04
CA LEU A 54 -3.06 -6.43 8.93
C LEU A 54 -4.28 -6.24 9.84
N ASN A 55 -4.47 -5.05 10.40
CA ASN A 55 -5.64 -4.72 11.22
C ASN A 55 -6.92 -4.91 10.41
N HIS A 56 -6.97 -4.42 9.17
CA HIS A 56 -8.12 -4.60 8.29
C HIS A 56 -8.46 -6.06 8.01
N VAL A 57 -7.44 -6.91 7.84
CA VAL A 57 -7.66 -8.35 7.64
C VAL A 57 -8.15 -9.03 8.93
N LEU A 58 -7.56 -8.68 10.08
CA LEU A 58 -7.90 -9.26 11.38
C LEU A 58 -9.31 -8.85 11.87
N GLU A 59 -9.68 -7.57 11.72
CA GLU A 59 -10.94 -7.02 12.19
C GLU A 59 -12.15 -7.51 11.38
N ARG A 60 -11.96 -7.77 10.09
CA ARG A 60 -13.09 -8.06 9.18
C ARG A 60 -13.52 -9.51 9.12
N GLY A 61 -12.78 -10.44 9.76
CA GLY A 61 -13.12 -11.86 9.74
C GLY A 61 -13.33 -12.40 8.31
N LEU A 62 -12.46 -11.98 7.38
CA LEU A 62 -12.63 -12.21 5.96
C LEU A 62 -12.65 -13.70 5.63
N GLU A 63 -13.62 -14.13 4.81
CA GLU A 63 -13.73 -15.50 4.30
C GLU A 63 -12.55 -15.86 3.38
N ASP A 64 -12.08 -14.89 2.58
CA ASP A 64 -10.91 -15.01 1.72
C ASP A 64 -10.01 -13.75 1.84
N PRO A 65 -9.08 -13.74 2.83
CA PRO A 65 -8.15 -12.65 3.05
C PRO A 65 -7.23 -12.38 1.84
N GLU A 66 -6.84 -13.41 1.09
CA GLU A 66 -5.91 -13.27 -0.02
C GLU A 66 -6.55 -12.56 -1.20
N LYS A 67 -7.78 -12.96 -1.56
CA LYS A 67 -8.53 -12.28 -2.63
C LYS A 67 -8.83 -10.83 -2.26
N PHE A 68 -9.14 -10.57 -1.00
CA PHE A 68 -9.33 -9.20 -0.51
C PHE A 68 -8.06 -8.36 -0.69
N LEU A 69 -6.91 -8.85 -0.19
CA LEU A 69 -5.63 -8.16 -0.32
C LEU A 69 -5.24 -7.93 -1.79
N ALA A 70 -5.42 -8.93 -2.66
CA ALA A 70 -5.14 -8.80 -4.09
C ALA A 70 -5.98 -7.70 -4.77
N ASN A 71 -7.28 -7.64 -4.46
CA ASN A 71 -8.17 -6.60 -4.98
C ASN A 71 -7.80 -5.22 -4.45
N TRP A 72 -7.42 -5.14 -3.17
CA TRP A 72 -7.02 -3.87 -2.56
C TRP A 72 -5.72 -3.35 -3.18
N ILE A 73 -4.72 -4.21 -3.38
CA ILE A 73 -3.48 -3.87 -4.10
C ILE A 73 -3.79 -3.29 -5.47
N ALA A 74 -4.67 -3.94 -6.25
CA ALA A 74 -5.03 -3.47 -7.58
C ALA A 74 -5.67 -2.07 -7.55
N ASN A 75 -6.54 -1.80 -6.57
CA ASN A 75 -7.17 -0.49 -6.44
C ASN A 75 -6.17 0.60 -5.99
N VAL A 76 -5.31 0.30 -5.01
CA VAL A 76 -4.30 1.24 -4.51
C VAL A 76 -3.27 1.56 -5.59
N ARG A 77 -2.85 0.56 -6.37
CA ARG A 77 -1.94 0.78 -7.50
C ARG A 77 -2.52 1.75 -8.52
N ARG A 78 -3.80 1.59 -8.87
CA ARG A 78 -4.49 2.52 -9.76
C ARG A 78 -4.48 3.94 -9.20
N LEU A 79 -4.73 4.10 -7.89
CA LEU A 79 -4.69 5.42 -7.25
C LEU A 79 -3.28 6.03 -7.23
N ALA A 80 -2.25 5.21 -7.00
CA ALA A 80 -0.86 5.66 -7.07
C ALA A 80 -0.47 6.10 -8.49
N ASP A 81 -0.89 5.35 -9.51
CA ASP A 81 -0.62 5.67 -10.90
C ASP A 81 -1.39 6.94 -11.35
N ASP A 82 -2.63 7.13 -10.88
CA ASP A 82 -3.43 8.34 -11.12
C ASP A 82 -2.83 9.59 -10.42
N GLU A 83 -2.19 9.43 -9.25
CA GLU A 83 -1.51 10.50 -8.52
C GLU A 83 -0.19 10.92 -9.19
N GLU A 84 0.59 9.95 -9.67
CA GLU A 84 1.83 10.20 -10.41
C GLU A 84 1.58 10.78 -11.81
N ASN A 85 0.43 10.46 -12.41
CA ASN A 85 0.08 10.85 -13.78
C ASN A 85 -1.35 11.40 -13.86
N PRO A 86 -1.59 12.59 -13.27
CA PRO A 86 -2.92 13.17 -13.24
C PRO A 86 -3.41 13.40 -14.67
N PRO A 87 -4.68 13.10 -14.99
CA PRO A 87 -5.21 13.34 -16.31
C PRO A 87 -5.00 14.81 -16.69
N PRO A 88 -4.62 15.12 -17.95
CA PRO A 88 -4.45 16.49 -18.37
C PRO A 88 -5.77 17.22 -18.08
N CYS A 89 -5.68 18.32 -17.31
CA CYS A 89 -6.83 19.18 -17.04
C CYS A 89 -7.57 19.41 -18.36
N GLN A 90 -8.79 18.90 -18.46
CA GLN A 90 -9.69 19.31 -19.53
C GLN A 90 -10.01 20.78 -19.25
N SER A 91 -9.15 21.66 -19.76
CA SER A 91 -9.42 23.07 -19.89
C SER A 91 -10.72 23.17 -20.67
N GLY A 92 -11.80 23.51 -19.97
CA GLY A 92 -13.13 23.58 -20.54
C GLY A 92 -13.16 24.47 -21.77
N ASP A 93 -13.75 23.94 -22.84
CA ASP A 93 -14.23 24.77 -23.94
C ASP A 93 -15.35 25.67 -23.39
N VAL A 94 -15.07 26.96 -23.32
CA VAL A 94 -16.03 28.05 -23.08
C VAL A 94 -16.68 28.44 -24.41
#